data_AF-A0A5K1CJ86-F1
#
_entry.id   AF-A0A5K1CJ86-F1
#
_cell.length_a   1.000
_cell.length_b   1.000
_cell.length_c   1.000
_cell.angle_alpha   90.00
_cell.angle_beta   90.00
_cell.angle_gamma   90.00
#
_symmetry.space_group_name_H-M   'P 1'
#
loop_
_entity.id
_entity.type
_entity.pdbx_description
1 polymer ?
#
loop_
_entity_poly.entity_id
_entity_poly.type
_entity_poly.pdbx_seq_one_letter_code
_entity_poly.pdbx_strand_id
1 'polypeptide(L)'
;AQEIGKAGSGFIMNDLKMEYVYDYMFHSLTEYAKLLKYKPTIPTNAKQVCLESMACPQRGRALQFLNESMVKHARDEGPCALLPPDPAAIESLMTRKNESIKQVHEWEQEAWNKQKMTT
;
A
#
# COMPACT_ATOMS: atom_id res chain seq x y z
N ALA A 1 -15.75 20.51 16.32
CA ALA A 1 -15.24 19.59 15.28
C ALA A 1 -13.88 18.98 15.63
N GLN A 2 -12.90 19.76 16.06
CA GLN A 2 -11.53 19.28 16.32
C GLN A 2 -11.42 18.22 17.43
N GLU A 3 -12.16 18.38 18.53
CA GLU A 3 -12.15 17.40 19.62
C GLU A 3 -12.74 16.05 19.21
N ILE A 4 -13.88 16.08 18.50
CA ILE A 4 -14.52 14.87 17.95
C ILE A 4 -13.57 14.17 16.98
N GLY A 5 -12.87 14.93 16.13
CA GLY A 5 -11.87 14.39 15.21
C GLY A 5 -10.72 13.69 15.95
N LYS A 6 -10.16 14.33 16.99
CA LYS A 6 -9.10 13.75 17.83
C LYS A 6 -9.56 12.48 18.54
N ALA A 7 -10.76 12.49 19.13
CA ALA A 7 -11.32 11.33 19.80
C ALA A 7 -11.55 10.17 18.82
N GLY A 8 -12.12 10.45 17.63
CA GLY A 8 -12.32 9.45 16.59
C GLY A 8 -11.01 8.83 16.10
N SER A 9 -9.99 9.65 15.81
CA SER A 9 -8.66 9.14 15.44
C SER A 9 -8.00 8.34 16.57
N GLY A 10 -8.19 8.77 17.83
CA GLY A 10 -7.67 8.07 18.99
C GLY A 10 -8.25 6.67 19.13
N PHE A 11 -9.56 6.51 18.92
CA PHE A 11 -10.23 5.22 18.93
C PHE A 11 -9.70 4.29 17.83
N ILE A 12 -9.55 4.77 16.59
CA ILE A 12 -8.98 3.97 15.49
C ILE A 12 -7.57 3.47 15.83
N MET A 13 -6.72 4.36 16.35
CA MET A 13 -5.31 4.04 16.61
C MET A 13 -5.11 3.14 17.84
N ASN A 14 -5.96 3.29 18.86
CA ASN A 14 -5.74 2.63 20.15
C ASN A 14 -6.65 1.42 20.35
N ASP A 15 -7.91 1.52 19.95
CA ASP A 15 -8.97 0.56 20.29
C ASP A 15 -9.43 -0.29 19.10
N LEU A 16 -9.04 0.11 17.88
CA LEU A 16 -9.35 -0.59 16.62
C LEU A 16 -8.09 -1.11 15.91
N LYS A 17 -7.07 -1.46 16.70
CA LYS A 17 -5.84 -2.07 16.20
C LYS A 17 -6.13 -3.42 15.55
N MET A 18 -5.34 -3.77 14.54
CA MET A 18 -5.49 -5.05 13.82
C MET A 18 -5.41 -6.26 14.75
N GLU A 19 -4.60 -6.20 15.82
CA GLU A 19 -4.55 -7.24 16.87
C GLU A 19 -5.93 -7.50 17.48
N TYR A 20 -6.68 -6.46 17.84
CA TYR A 20 -8.02 -6.58 18.42
C TYR A 20 -9.06 -7.04 17.39
N VAL A 21 -8.90 -6.68 16.12
CA VAL A 21 -9.76 -7.20 15.04
C VAL A 21 -9.58 -8.72 14.91
N TYR A 22 -8.34 -9.20 14.89
CA TYR A 22 -8.06 -10.64 14.81
C TYR A 22 -8.55 -11.39 16.05
N ASP A 23 -8.31 -10.85 17.25
CA ASP A 23 -8.81 -11.42 18.50
C ASP A 23 -10.35 -11.50 18.51
N TYR A 24 -11.02 -10.44 18.06
CA TYR A 24 -12.47 -10.40 17.95
C TYR A 24 -13.02 -11.42 16.95
N MET A 25 -12.39 -11.55 15.77
CA MET A 25 -12.77 -12.56 14.78
C MET A 25 -12.62 -13.97 15.33
N PHE A 26 -11.49 -14.26 15.99
CA PHE A 26 -11.22 -15.55 16.59
C PHE A 26 -12.20 -15.87 17.71
N HIS A 27 -12.46 -14.90 18.60
CA HIS A 27 -13.45 -15.01 19.66
C HIS A 27 -14.83 -15.32 19.08
N SER A 28 -15.27 -14.55 18.09
CA SER A 28 -16.58 -14.71 17.45
C SER A 28 -16.77 -16.09 16.85
N LEU A 29 -15.78 -16.59 16.10
CA LEU A 29 -15.82 -17.93 15.51
C LEU A 29 -15.84 -19.03 16.58
N THR A 30 -15.08 -18.84 17.67
CA THR A 30 -14.99 -19.79 18.77
C THR A 30 -16.31 -19.89 19.53
N GLU A 31 -16.91 -18.75 19.91
CA GLU A 31 -18.19 -18.75 20.62
C GLU A 31 -19.33 -19.26 19.73
N TYR A 32 -19.32 -18.90 18.45
CA TYR A 32 -20.31 -19.40 17.50
C TYR A 32 -20.21 -20.92 17.32
N ALA A 33 -19.00 -21.48 17.28
CA ALA A 33 -18.80 -22.92 17.13
C ALA A 33 -19.43 -23.73 18.28
N LYS A 34 -19.53 -23.16 19.50
CA LYS A 34 -20.19 -23.81 20.64
C LYS A 34 -21.70 -23.98 20.44
N LEU A 35 -22.32 -23.18 19.57
CA LEU A 35 -23.75 -23.25 19.28
C LEU A 35 -24.11 -24.36 18.29
N LEU A 36 -23.12 -24.98 17.66
CA LEU A 36 -23.35 -26.03 16.65
C LEU A 36 -23.92 -27.29 17.30
N LYS A 37 -25.12 -27.68 16.86
CA LYS A 37 -25.83 -28.89 17.31
C LYS A 37 -25.52 -30.13 16.48
N TYR A 38 -24.54 -30.04 15.58
CA TYR A 38 -24.13 -31.12 14.69
C TYR A 38 -22.61 -31.12 14.56
N LYS A 39 -22.04 -32.25 14.11
CA LYS A 39 -20.63 -32.35 13.80
C LYS A 39 -20.37 -31.80 12.40
N PRO A 40 -19.58 -30.72 12.23
CA PRO A 40 -19.26 -30.19 10.91
C PRO A 40 -18.55 -31.23 10.04
N THR A 41 -18.91 -31.29 8.77
CA THR A 41 -18.28 -32.12 7.75
C THR A 41 -17.94 -31.27 6.53
N ILE A 42 -16.91 -31.66 5.80
CA ILE A 42 -16.48 -30.93 4.60
C ILE A 42 -17.45 -31.26 3.46
N PRO A 43 -18.15 -30.27 2.86
CA PRO A 43 -19.04 -30.54 1.73
C PRO A 43 -18.25 -30.88 0.47
N THR A 44 -18.84 -31.70 -0.42
CA THR A 44 -18.18 -32.23 -1.64
C THR A 44 -17.59 -31.15 -2.54
N ASN A 45 -18.20 -29.97 -2.58
CA ASN A 45 -17.77 -28.85 -3.42
C ASN A 45 -16.97 -27.77 -2.66
N ALA A 46 -16.51 -28.07 -1.44
CA ALA A 46 -15.66 -27.15 -0.69
C ALA A 46 -14.34 -26.93 -1.44
N LYS A 47 -13.94 -25.67 -1.58
CA LYS A 47 -12.58 -25.32 -2.02
C LYS A 47 -11.73 -25.05 -0.78
N GLN A 48 -10.60 -25.74 -0.70
CA GLN A 48 -9.65 -25.52 0.39
C GLN A 48 -9.07 -24.10 0.28
N VAL A 49 -9.13 -23.36 1.39
CA VAL A 49 -8.44 -22.08 1.56
C VAL A 49 -7.25 -22.36 2.47
N CYS A 50 -6.04 -22.09 1.98
CA CYS A 50 -4.78 -22.26 2.71
C CYS A 50 -4.25 -20.88 3.16
N LEU A 51 -3.27 -20.83 4.07
CA LEU A 51 -2.60 -19.57 4.44
C LEU A 51 -2.01 -18.89 3.19
N GLU A 52 -1.50 -19.68 2.26
CA GLU A 52 -1.10 -19.31 0.93
C GLU A 52 -2.32 -19.36 -0.02
N SER A 53 -3.43 -18.72 0.35
CA SER A 53 -4.70 -18.83 -0.40
C SER A 53 -4.56 -18.54 -1.90
N MET A 54 -3.60 -17.69 -2.29
CA MET A 54 -3.20 -17.46 -3.69
C MET A 54 -2.36 -18.60 -4.30
N ALA A 55 -1.54 -19.28 -3.51
CA ALA A 55 -0.64 -20.33 -3.95
C ALA A 55 -1.27 -21.73 -3.94
N CYS A 56 -2.32 -21.98 -3.16
CA CYS A 56 -2.92 -23.30 -3.06
C CYS A 56 -3.47 -23.89 -4.39
N PRO A 57 -4.01 -23.10 -5.35
CA PRO A 57 -4.33 -23.62 -6.67
C PRO A 57 -3.12 -23.71 -7.63
N GLN A 58 -1.97 -23.13 -7.26
CA GLN A 58 -0.81 -22.98 -8.14
C GLN A 58 0.15 -24.18 -8.05
N ARG A 59 0.81 -24.50 -9.16
CA ARG A 59 1.82 -25.57 -9.24
C ARG A 59 3.06 -25.07 -9.99
N GLY A 60 4.19 -25.77 -9.81
CA GLY A 60 5.43 -25.47 -10.52
C GLY A 60 5.99 -24.07 -10.20
N ARG A 61 6.47 -23.34 -11.22
CA ARG A 61 7.13 -22.03 -11.03
C ARG A 61 6.25 -20.98 -10.36
N ALA A 62 4.93 -21.00 -10.59
CA ALA A 62 4.01 -20.07 -9.95
C ALA A 62 3.99 -20.27 -8.41
N LEU A 63 3.95 -21.52 -7.95
CA LEU A 63 4.04 -21.85 -6.53
C LEU A 63 5.40 -21.45 -5.94
N GLN A 64 6.49 -21.71 -6.67
CA GLN A 64 7.83 -21.33 -6.24
C GLN A 64 7.96 -19.82 -6.03
N PHE A 65 7.54 -19.01 -7.02
CA PHE A 65 7.62 -17.56 -6.91
C PHE A 65 6.73 -17.00 -5.79
N LEU A 66 5.54 -17.57 -5.58
CA LEU A 66 4.66 -17.17 -4.48
C LEU A 66 5.30 -17.45 -3.12
N ASN A 67 5.92 -18.62 -2.94
CA ASN A 67 6.63 -18.95 -1.71
C ASN A 67 7.86 -18.08 -1.48
N GLU A 68 8.63 -17.77 -2.53
CA GLU A 68 9.80 -16.89 -2.46
C GLU A 68 9.40 -15.44 -2.12
N SER A 69 8.24 -14.99 -2.60
CA SER A 69 7.72 -13.63 -2.34
C SER A 69 7.11 -13.44 -0.95
N MET A 70 6.91 -14.53 -0.19
CA MET A 70 6.26 -14.48 1.10
C MET A 70 7.10 -13.67 2.11
N VAL A 71 6.51 -12.61 2.67
CA VAL A 71 7.15 -11.81 3.71
C VAL A 71 7.26 -12.66 4.97
N LYS A 72 8.47 -13.17 5.25
CA LYS A 72 8.69 -14.10 6.36
C LYS A 72 8.56 -13.43 7.72
N HIS A 73 8.99 -12.17 7.84
CA HIS A 73 8.89 -11.35 9.04
C HIS A 73 8.67 -9.90 8.58
N ALA A 74 7.90 -9.12 9.35
CA ALA A 74 8.00 -7.67 9.24
C ALA A 74 9.44 -7.28 9.57
N ARG A 75 10.05 -6.38 8.79
CA ARG A 75 11.32 -5.80 9.24
C ARG A 75 11.02 -4.96 10.47
N ASP A 76 11.68 -5.28 11.59
CA ASP A 76 11.72 -4.40 12.77
C ASP A 76 12.50 -3.11 12.47
N GLU A 77 13.33 -3.15 11.43
CA GLU A 77 13.98 -1.98 10.87
C GLU A 77 12.95 -1.14 10.10
N GLY A 78 12.88 0.16 10.38
CA GLY A 78 12.12 1.12 9.58
C GLY A 78 12.52 1.05 8.09
N PRO A 79 11.75 1.71 7.19
CA PRO A 79 12.08 1.74 5.77
C PRO A 79 13.57 2.08 5.59
N CYS A 80 14.23 1.39 4.64
CA CYS A 80 15.64 1.63 4.38
C CYS A 80 15.88 3.14 4.26
N ALA A 81 16.82 3.66 5.05
CA ALA A 81 17.19 5.06 4.94
C ALA A 81 17.71 5.25 3.50
N LEU A 82 16.98 6.03 2.72
CA LEU A 82 17.46 6.45 1.41
C LEU A 82 18.84 7.07 1.64
N LEU A 83 19.82 6.57 0.89
CA LEU A 83 21.16 7.14 0.94
C LEU A 83 21.04 8.65 0.70
N PRO A 84 21.80 9.48 1.44
CA PRO A 84 21.81 10.90 1.20
C PRO A 84 22.10 11.14 -0.30
N PRO A 85 21.28 11.94 -0.97
CA PRO A 85 21.40 12.13 -2.40
C PRO A 85 22.75 12.77 -2.74
N ASP A 86 23.33 12.38 -3.87
CA ASP A 86 24.55 12.99 -4.39
C ASP A 86 24.32 14.49 -4.65
N PRO A 87 25.09 15.40 -4.00
CA PRO A 87 24.94 16.83 -4.19
C PRO A 87 25.09 17.26 -5.66
N ALA A 88 25.99 16.62 -6.43
CA ALA A 88 26.19 16.94 -7.85
C ALA A 88 25.00 16.52 -8.71
N ALA A 89 24.39 15.37 -8.39
CA ALA A 89 23.15 14.93 -9.04
C ALA A 89 21.98 15.89 -8.74
N ILE A 90 21.89 16.42 -7.52
CA ILE A 90 20.86 17.43 -7.18
C ILE A 90 21.10 18.73 -7.94
N GLU A 91 22.32 19.24 -7.96
CA GLU A 91 22.66 20.50 -8.63
C GLU A 91 22.36 20.41 -10.14
N SER A 92 22.82 19.34 -10.80
CA SER A 92 22.54 19.12 -12.23
C SER A 92 21.05 19.01 -12.53
N LEU A 93 20.27 18.38 -11.65
CA LEU A 93 18.82 18.28 -11.78
C LEU A 93 18.13 19.65 -11.62
N MET A 94 18.58 20.47 -10.67
CA MET A 94 18.07 21.83 -10.46
C MET A 94 18.40 22.75 -11.64
N THR A 95 19.62 22.70 -12.15
CA THR A 95 20.05 23.46 -13.32
C THR A 95 19.20 23.11 -14.53
N ARG A 96 19.06 21.81 -14.84
CA ARG A 96 18.24 21.32 -15.95
C ARG A 96 16.77 21.75 -15.81
N LYS A 97 16.23 21.75 -14.58
CA LYS A 97 14.87 22.23 -14.30
C LYS A 97 14.74 23.71 -14.66
N ASN A 98 15.66 24.55 -14.22
CA ASN A 98 15.62 25.99 -14.46
C ASN A 98 15.81 26.35 -15.93
N GLU A 99 16.70 25.66 -16.64
CA GLU A 99 16.88 25.82 -18.09
C GLU A 99 15.61 25.47 -18.86
N SER A 100 14.94 24.38 -18.48
CA SER A 100 13.68 23.95 -19.09
C SER A 100 12.57 24.99 -18.86
N ILE A 101 12.46 25.53 -17.64
CA ILE A 101 11.49 26.59 -17.31
C ILE A 101 11.77 27.84 -18.14
N LYS A 102 13.04 28.22 -18.30
CA LYS A 102 13.44 29.40 -19.09
C LYS A 102 13.07 29.23 -20.56
N GLN A 103 13.37 28.07 -21.16
CA GLN A 103 13.00 27.78 -22.56
C GLN A 103 11.49 27.87 -22.79
N VAL A 104 10.70 27.28 -21.89
CA VAL A 104 9.24 27.32 -21.99
C VAL A 104 8.75 28.78 -21.95
N HIS A 105 9.31 29.61 -21.07
CA HIS A 105 8.93 31.00 -20.98
C HIS A 105 9.29 31.81 -22.23
N GLU A 106 10.45 31.55 -22.83
CA GLU A 106 10.86 32.16 -24.11
C GLU A 106 9.88 31.79 -25.23
N TRP A 107 9.50 30.51 -25.34
CA TRP A 107 8.50 30.06 -26.33
C TRP A 107 7.12 30.69 -26.11
N GLU A 108 6.67 30.82 -24.86
CA GLU A 108 5.40 31.49 -24.54
C GLU A 108 5.40 32.96 -24.97
N GLN A 109 6.51 33.68 -24.71
CA GLN A 109 6.65 35.09 -25.12
C GLN A 109 6.68 35.23 -26.64
N GLU A 110 7.41 34.37 -27.35
CA GLU A 110 7.44 34.36 -28.81
C GLU A 110 6.05 34.09 -29.41
N ALA A 111 5.32 33.11 -28.86
CA ALA A 111 3.97 32.78 -29.29
C ALA A 111 3.02 33.97 -29.08
N TRP A 112 3.08 34.60 -27.89
CA TRP A 112 2.28 35.76 -27.54
C TRP A 112 2.55 36.97 -28.45
N ASN A 113 3.82 37.24 -28.75
CA ASN A 113 4.21 38.35 -29.61
C ASN A 113 3.78 38.12 -31.07
N LYS A 114 3.89 36.89 -31.59
CA LYS A 114 3.38 36.54 -32.92
C LYS A 114 1.87 36.75 -33.03
N GLN A 115 1.11 36.40 -31.99
CA GLN A 115 -0.34 36.57 -31.95
C GLN A 115 -0.77 38.04 -31.96
N LYS A 116 0.00 38.94 -31.34
CA LYS A 116 -0.23 40.39 -31.41
C LYS A 116 0.07 41.01 -32.76
N MET A 117 0.97 40.41 -33.56
CA MET A 117 1.32 40.93 -34.89
C MET A 117 0.35 40.50 -35.99
N THR A 118 -0.45 39.46 -35.74
CA THR A 118 -1.46 38.93 -36.68
C THR A 118 -2.88 39.43 -36.42
N THR A 119 -3.08 40.28 -35.40
CA THR A 119 -4.34 40.98 -35.10
C THR A 119 -4.21 42.46 -35.45
#